data_AF-A0A961SQP9-F1
#
_entry.id   AF-A0A961SQP9-F1
#
_cell.length_a   1.000
_cell.length_b   1.000
_cell.length_c   1.000
_cell.angle_alpha   90.00
_cell.angle_beta   90.00
_cell.angle_gamma   90.00
#
_symmetry.space_group_name_H-M   'P 1'
#
loop_
_entity.id
_entity.type
_entity.pdbx_description
1 polymer ?
#
loop_
_entity_poly.entity_id
_entity_poly.type
_entity_poly.pdbx_seq_one_letter_code
_entity_poly.pdbx_strand_id
1 'polypeptide(L)' 'MFGYVSKIASKLRAPTIEEREMAYLNQSVDCIDLEYRQRQIDRGMFRRRNHNFL' A
#
# COMPACT_ATOMS: atom_id res chain seq x y z
N MET A 1 -5.98 -30.54 -12.91
CA MET A 1 -5.50 -30.28 -11.52
C MET A 1 -4.74 -28.93 -11.38
N PHE A 2 -5.02 -27.92 -12.21
CA PHE A 2 -4.28 -26.62 -12.24
C PHE A 2 -4.99 -25.49 -11.46
N GLY A 3 -6.27 -25.64 -11.11
CA GLY A 3 -7.05 -24.59 -10.44
C GLY A 3 -6.71 -24.38 -8.96
N TYR A 4 -6.21 -25.42 -8.26
CA TYR A 4 -5.95 -25.35 -6.82
C TYR A 4 -4.69 -24.54 -6.49
N VAL A 5 -3.63 -24.71 -7.30
CA VAL A 5 -2.37 -23.95 -7.17
C VAL A 5 -2.55 -22.45 -7.45
N SER A 6 -3.39 -22.07 -8.42
CA SER A 6 -3.69 -20.67 -8.72
C SER A 6 -4.40 -19.96 -7.55
N LYS A 7 -5.30 -20.66 -6.85
CA LYS A 7 -6.06 -20.12 -5.71
C LYS A 7 -5.18 -19.85 -4.48
N ILE A 8 -4.11 -20.63 -4.31
CA ILE A 8 -3.12 -20.45 -3.25
C ILE A 8 -2.18 -19.28 -3.61
N ALA A 9 -1.71 -19.22 -4.85
CA ALA A 9 -0.87 -18.11 -5.33
C ALA A 9 -1.58 -16.74 -5.28
N SER A 10 -2.89 -16.72 -5.52
CA SER A 10 -3.72 -15.51 -5.42
C SER A 10 -3.72 -14.90 -4.01
N LYS A 11 -3.61 -15.74 -2.97
CA LYS A 11 -3.52 -15.30 -1.57
C LYS A 11 -2.12 -14.83 -1.17
N LEU A 12 -1.11 -15.13 -1.99
CA LEU A 12 0.30 -14.77 -1.80
C LEU A 12 0.71 -13.52 -2.61
N ARG A 13 -0.28 -12.75 -3.09
CA ARG A 13 -0.04 -11.51 -3.82
C ARG A 13 0.66 -10.48 -2.92
N ALA A 14 1.61 -9.74 -3.48
CA ALA A 14 2.18 -8.58 -2.81
C ALA A 14 1.09 -7.53 -2.53
N PRO A 15 1.10 -6.87 -1.35
CA PRO A 15 0.07 -5.91 -0.99
C PRO A 15 0.02 -4.75 -1.99
N THR A 16 -1.19 -4.35 -2.38
CA THR A 16 -1.44 -3.23 -3.30
C THR A 16 -1.07 -1.89 -2.66
N ILE A 17 -1.14 -0.81 -3.43
CA ILE A 17 -0.85 0.54 -2.90
C ILE A 17 -1.91 0.93 -1.87
N GLU A 18 -3.18 0.67 -2.19
CA GLU A 18 -4.33 0.97 -1.33
C GLU A 18 -4.26 0.19 -0.01
N GLU A 19 -3.85 -1.08 -0.06
CA GLU A 19 -3.67 -1.90 1.14
C GLU A 19 -2.55 -1.36 2.04
N ARG A 20 -1.47 -0.83 1.45
CA ARG A 20 -0.38 -0.20 2.20
C ARG A 20 -0.79 1.14 2.80
N GLU A 21 -1.52 1.95 2.03
CA GLU A 21 -2.07 3.22 2.50
C GLU A 21 -3.01 2.99 3.69
N MET A 22 -3.93 2.03 3.57
CA MET A 22 -4.82 1.64 4.66
C MET A 22 -4.07 1.11 5.88
N ALA A 23 -3.08 0.24 5.69
CA ALA A 23 -2.25 -0.25 6.79
C ALA A 23 -1.50 0.90 7.51
N TYR A 24 -1.01 1.88 6.75
CA TYR A 24 -0.29 3.03 7.29
C TYR A 24 -1.21 3.98 8.08
N LEU A 25 -2.42 4.22 7.57
CA LEU A 25 -3.45 4.98 8.28
C LEU A 25 -3.90 4.27 9.55
N ASN A 26 -4.11 2.95 9.50
CA ASN A 26 -4.52 2.15 10.66
C ASN A 26 -3.49 2.12 11.80
N GLN A 27 -2.24 2.50 11.53
CA GLN A 27 -1.22 2.64 12.56
C GLN A 27 -1.30 3.98 13.31
N SER A 28 -2.25 4.87 12.99
CA SER A 28 -2.33 6.21 13.60
C SER A 28 -2.69 6.12 15.07
N VAL A 29 -2.01 6.89 15.91
CA VAL A 29 -2.25 6.88 17.37
C VAL A 29 -3.35 7.88 17.77
N ASP A 30 -3.47 8.99 17.05
CA ASP A 30 -4.47 10.03 17.28
C ASP A 30 -4.92 10.71 15.97
N CYS A 31 -5.84 11.68 16.07
CA CYS A 31 -6.37 12.40 14.92
C CYS A 31 -5.32 13.25 14.19
N ILE A 32 -4.34 13.80 14.91
CA ILE A 32 -3.31 14.67 14.33
C ILE A 32 -2.33 13.83 13.50
N ASP A 33 -1.92 12.69 14.04
CA ASP A 33 -1.09 11.69 13.36
C ASP A 33 -1.81 11.10 12.15
N LEU A 34 -3.12 10.82 12.25
CA LEU A 34 -3.92 10.38 11.10
C LEU A 34 -3.90 11.41 9.98
N GLU A 35 -4.16 12.69 10.28
CA GLU A 35 -4.10 13.78 9.28
C GLU A 35 -2.70 13.91 8.67
N TYR A 36 -1.66 13.84 9.50
CA TYR A 36 -0.28 13.92 9.04
C TYR A 36 0.06 12.78 8.06
N ARG A 37 -0.43 11.57 8.32
CA ARG A 37 -0.24 10.40 7.43
C ARG A 37 -1.05 10.52 6.16
N GLN A 38 -2.27 11.03 6.21
CA GLN A 38 -3.06 11.35 5.01
C GLN A 38 -2.28 12.32 4.10
N ARG A 39 -1.73 13.41 4.66
CA ARG A 39 -0.92 14.36 3.89
C ARG A 39 0.33 13.73 3.26
N GLN A 40 0.95 12.74 3.91
CA GLN A 40 2.07 12.00 3.32
C GLN A 40 1.64 11.15 2.13
N ILE A 41 0.48 10.49 2.23
CA ILE A 41 -0.12 9.73 1.12
C ILE A 41 -0.40 10.66 -0.06
N ASP A 42 -1.03 11.82 0.20
CA ASP A 42 -1.33 12.83 -0.84
C ASP A 42 -0.07 13.33 -1.54
N ARG A 43 1.05 13.43 -0.82
CA ARG A 43 2.37 13.77 -1.39
C ARG A 43 3.00 12.65 -2.21
N GLY A 44 2.33 11.50 -2.32
CA GLY A 44 2.76 10.37 -3.14
C GLY A 44 3.72 9.42 -2.45
N MET A 45 3.73 9.34 -1.11
CA MET A 45 4.61 8.46 -0.33
C MET A 45 4.69 7.01 -0.86
N PHE A 46 3.56 6.44 -1.32
CA PHE A 46 3.48 5.06 -1.82
C PHE A 46 3.57 4.95 -3.34
N ARG A 47 3.64 6.07 -4.06
CA ARG A 47 3.76 6.09 -5.51
C ARG A 47 5.25 6.08 -5.86
N ARG A 48 5.73 4.98 -6.44
CA ARG A 48 7.10 4.91 -6.96
C ARG A 48 7.29 6.01 -7.99
N ARG A 49 8.10 7.01 -7.64
CA ARG A 49 8.67 7.93 -8.61
C ARG A 49 9.76 7.15 -9.34
N ASN A 50 9.37 6.52 -10.45
CA ASN A 50 10.34 5.95 -11.39
C ASN A 50 11.19 7.10 -11.89
N HIS A 51 12.33 7.33 -11.24
CA HIS A 51 13.37 8.22 -11.74
C HIS A 51 14.06 7.48 -12.90
N ASN A 52 13.37 7.36 -14.04
CA ASN A 52 14.05 7.09 -15.29
C ASN A 52 14.65 8.43 -15.72
N PHE A 53 15.80 8.74 -15.14
CA PHE A 53 16.68 9.81 -15.62
C PHE A 53 17.29 9.30 -16.93
N LEU A 54 16.75 9.78 -18.05
CA LEU A 54 17.45 9.82 -19.34
C LEU A 54 18.22 11.13 -19.41
#